data_AF-A0A940BAC4-F1
#
_entry.id   AF-A0A940BAC4-F1
#
_cell.length_a   1.000
_cell.length_b   1.000
_cell.length_c   1.000
_cell.angle_alpha   90.00
_cell.angle_beta   90.00
_cell.angle_gamma   90.00
#
_symmetry.space_group_name_H-M   'P 1'
#
loop_
_entity.id
_entity.type
_entity.pdbx_description
1 polymer ?
#
loop_
_entity_poly.entity_id
_entity_poly.type
_entity_poly.pdbx_seq_one_letter_code
_entity_poly.pdbx_strand_id
1 'polypeptide(L)'
;MDSMKRTIRKAAAAGIILCLLAALFTGCTISNQEAKEQKKWVEQMNEAFTDDHFKYQGAGFDILGGQAANEARVKSEKYPNEEIFVWGPSDDLTSNYNSIRYQKESEDYFRDYFTNKFVCDDCKVRDNNLRRASPVKDMSAEEYVQNYLQMKYVDIIIYRKSGVFPDSEVMTEKIIDICKDRDEICEFNIYCCKDKTSFENAENTCECYYHLSMHEKGKIDTLRYESKEQSGTVFLLRDYTW
;
A
#
# COMPACT_ATOMS: atom_id res chain seq x y z
N MET A 1 -5.46 -22.48 -63.67
CA MET A 1 -6.05 -22.90 -62.38
C MET A 1 -5.18 -22.56 -61.16
N ASP A 2 -3.84 -22.53 -61.29
CA ASP A 2 -2.93 -22.19 -60.19
C ASP A 2 -2.82 -20.70 -59.84
N SER A 3 -3.07 -19.80 -60.79
CA SER A 3 -3.10 -18.35 -60.55
C SER A 3 -4.23 -17.95 -59.60
N MET A 4 -5.43 -18.52 -59.78
CA MET A 4 -6.61 -18.22 -58.98
C MET A 4 -6.48 -18.72 -57.52
N LYS A 5 -5.82 -19.88 -57.32
CA LYS A 5 -5.52 -20.42 -55.98
C LYS A 5 -4.51 -19.57 -55.21
N ARG A 6 -3.56 -18.89 -55.88
CA ARG A 6 -2.60 -17.98 -55.22
C ARG A 6 -3.24 -16.67 -54.76
N THR A 7 -4.15 -16.10 -55.55
CA THR A 7 -4.83 -14.85 -55.19
C THR A 7 -5.78 -15.05 -54.00
N ILE A 8 -6.51 -16.17 -53.95
CA ILE A 8 -7.39 -16.52 -52.83
C ILE A 8 -6.59 -16.77 -51.53
N ARG A 9 -5.43 -17.44 -51.62
CA ARG A 9 -4.55 -17.67 -50.45
C ARG A 9 -3.93 -16.37 -49.90
N LYS A 10 -3.62 -15.39 -50.74
CA LYS A 10 -3.12 -14.07 -50.31
C LYS A 10 -4.22 -13.22 -49.65
N ALA A 11 -5.46 -13.29 -50.15
CA ALA A 11 -6.60 -12.60 -49.55
C ALA A 11 -6.98 -13.17 -48.17
N ALA A 12 -6.93 -14.50 -48.00
CA ALA A 12 -7.18 -15.14 -46.71
C ALA A 12 -6.09 -14.84 -45.66
N ALA A 13 -4.81 -14.82 -46.08
CA ALA A 13 -3.70 -14.45 -45.20
C ALA A 13 -3.75 -12.98 -44.76
N ALA A 14 -4.11 -12.05 -45.66
CA ALA A 14 -4.29 -10.65 -45.33
C ALA A 14 -5.48 -10.41 -44.37
N GLY A 15 -6.58 -11.16 -44.54
CA GLY A 15 -7.75 -11.07 -43.64
C GLY A 15 -7.47 -11.58 -42.21
N ILE A 16 -6.71 -12.67 -42.07
CA ILE A 16 -6.34 -13.22 -40.76
C ILE A 16 -5.38 -12.28 -40.02
N ILE A 17 -4.42 -11.66 -40.73
CA ILE A 17 -3.51 -10.67 -40.16
C ILE A 17 -4.27 -9.40 -39.74
N LEU A 18 -5.29 -8.97 -40.49
CA LEU A 18 -6.11 -7.81 -40.11
C LEU A 18 -6.96 -8.06 -38.85
N CYS A 19 -7.52 -9.26 -38.69
CA CYS A 19 -8.25 -9.65 -37.48
C CYS A 19 -7.34 -9.81 -36.26
N LEU A 20 -6.12 -10.32 -36.43
CA LEU A 20 -5.12 -10.41 -35.36
C LEU A 20 -4.59 -9.03 -34.95
N LEU A 21 -4.40 -8.09 -35.90
CA LEU A 21 -4.04 -6.71 -35.59
C LEU A 21 -5.19 -5.96 -34.90
N ALA A 22 -6.45 -6.15 -35.32
CA ALA A 22 -7.60 -5.57 -34.63
C ALA A 22 -7.74 -6.09 -33.19
N ALA A 23 -7.48 -7.38 -32.95
CA ALA A 23 -7.46 -7.97 -31.61
C ALA A 23 -6.25 -7.53 -30.75
N LEU A 24 -5.13 -7.12 -31.38
CA LEU A 24 -3.95 -6.58 -30.69
C LEU A 24 -4.08 -5.08 -30.35
N PHE A 25 -4.95 -4.33 -31.04
CA PHE A 25 -5.24 -2.92 -30.75
C PHE A 25 -6.50 -2.70 -29.89
N THR A 26 -7.30 -3.74 -29.61
CA THR A 26 -8.28 -3.74 -28.53
C THR A 26 -7.61 -3.99 -27.18
N GLY A 27 -6.50 -3.30 -26.88
CA GLY A 27 -6.15 -3.08 -25.48
C GLY A 27 -7.38 -2.44 -24.85
N CYS A 28 -7.97 -3.08 -23.83
CA CYS A 28 -9.25 -2.69 -23.25
C CYS A 28 -9.22 -1.21 -22.83
N THR A 29 -9.66 -0.32 -23.72
CA THR A 29 -9.86 1.09 -23.43
C THR A 29 -11.16 1.21 -22.64
N ILE A 30 -11.16 2.01 -21.57
CA ILE A 30 -12.41 2.33 -20.88
C ILE A 30 -13.41 2.93 -21.87
N SER A 31 -14.68 2.61 -21.67
CA SER A 31 -15.76 3.22 -22.42
C SER A 31 -15.85 4.73 -22.13
N ASN A 32 -16.41 5.47 -23.08
CA ASN A 32 -16.68 6.90 -22.89
C ASN A 32 -17.61 7.19 -21.70
N GLN A 33 -18.43 6.21 -21.28
CA GLN A 33 -19.31 6.33 -20.13
C GLN A 33 -18.50 6.25 -18.84
N GLU A 34 -17.65 5.24 -18.70
CA GLU A 34 -16.74 5.08 -17.54
C GLU A 34 -15.82 6.30 -17.40
N ALA A 35 -15.26 6.80 -18.50
CA ALA A 35 -14.44 8.00 -18.49
C ALA A 35 -15.20 9.27 -18.03
N LYS A 36 -16.50 9.35 -18.29
CA LYS A 36 -17.35 10.46 -17.79
C LYS A 36 -17.64 10.30 -16.30
N GLU A 37 -17.90 9.08 -15.84
CA GLU A 37 -18.13 8.80 -14.42
C GLU A 37 -16.88 9.10 -13.59
N GLN A 38 -15.71 8.65 -14.05
CA GLN A 38 -14.43 8.95 -13.41
C GLN A 38 -14.14 10.45 -13.31
N LYS A 39 -14.54 11.25 -14.31
CA LYS A 39 -14.43 12.71 -14.23
C LYS A 39 -15.36 13.32 -13.18
N LYS A 40 -16.58 12.80 -13.03
CA LYS A 40 -17.50 13.23 -11.96
C LYS A 40 -16.94 12.93 -10.57
N TRP A 41 -16.19 11.83 -10.41
CA TRP A 41 -15.51 11.55 -9.13
C TRP A 41 -14.49 12.62 -8.79
N VAL A 42 -13.75 13.12 -9.77
CA VAL A 42 -12.82 14.25 -9.59
C VAL A 42 -13.54 15.55 -9.28
N GLU A 43 -14.73 15.78 -9.83
CA GLU A 43 -15.59 16.92 -9.45
C GLU A 43 -16.00 16.81 -7.97
N GLN A 44 -16.45 15.63 -7.52
CA GLN A 44 -16.79 15.40 -6.11
C GLN A 44 -15.59 15.56 -5.16
N MET A 45 -14.37 15.17 -5.58
CA MET A 45 -13.15 15.45 -4.80
C MET A 45 -12.91 16.95 -4.64
N ASN A 46 -13.10 17.75 -5.70
CA ASN A 46 -12.97 19.20 -5.64
C ASN A 46 -14.04 19.86 -4.76
N GLU A 47 -15.25 19.28 -4.70
CA GLU A 47 -16.30 19.74 -3.79
C GLU A 47 -16.00 19.39 -2.33
N ALA A 48 -15.47 18.20 -2.08
CA ALA A 48 -15.16 17.72 -0.73
C ALA A 48 -13.94 18.44 -0.11
N PHE A 49 -12.84 18.56 -0.85
CA PHE A 49 -11.57 19.10 -0.35
C PHE A 49 -11.34 20.50 -0.90
N THR A 50 -12.03 21.48 -0.34
CA THR A 50 -12.04 22.88 -0.82
C THR A 50 -10.68 23.59 -0.71
N ASP A 51 -9.73 23.00 0.02
CA ASP A 51 -8.39 23.56 0.22
C ASP A 51 -7.38 23.09 -0.84
N ASP A 52 -7.74 22.18 -1.75
CA ASP A 52 -6.89 21.67 -2.85
C ASP A 52 -7.67 21.63 -4.17
N HIS A 53 -6.97 21.43 -5.29
CA HIS A 53 -7.57 21.26 -6.61
C HIS A 53 -7.08 19.97 -7.28
N PHE A 54 -8.03 19.27 -7.89
CA PHE A 54 -7.83 17.94 -8.44
C PHE A 54 -8.09 17.91 -9.94
N LYS A 55 -7.14 17.34 -10.69
CA LYS A 55 -7.25 17.14 -12.14
C LYS A 55 -7.21 15.66 -12.50
N TYR A 56 -8.20 15.22 -13.26
CA TYR A 56 -8.26 13.88 -13.84
C TYR A 56 -7.05 13.59 -14.75
N GLN A 57 -6.36 12.47 -14.50
CA GLN A 57 -5.19 12.01 -15.27
C GLN A 57 -5.48 10.78 -16.14
N GLY A 58 -6.65 10.18 -16.01
CA GLY A 58 -7.00 8.94 -16.72
C GLY A 58 -7.52 7.86 -15.76
N ALA A 59 -7.87 6.71 -16.32
CA ALA A 59 -8.18 5.53 -15.51
C ALA A 59 -6.94 5.06 -14.73
N GLY A 60 -7.20 4.43 -13.60
CA GLY A 60 -6.26 3.55 -12.92
C GLY A 60 -5.91 2.34 -13.77
N PHE A 61 -5.00 1.51 -13.26
CA PHE A 61 -4.64 0.24 -13.91
C PHE A 61 -5.00 -0.93 -13.01
N ASP A 62 -5.55 -1.98 -13.61
CA ASP A 62 -5.75 -3.25 -12.93
C ASP A 62 -4.43 -4.04 -12.80
N ILE A 63 -4.47 -5.15 -12.04
CA ILE A 63 -3.31 -6.02 -11.77
C ILE A 63 -2.75 -6.65 -13.08
N LEU A 64 -3.54 -6.71 -14.15
CA LEU A 64 -3.17 -7.26 -15.45
C LEU A 64 -2.70 -6.18 -16.43
N GLY A 65 -2.61 -4.91 -15.98
CA GLY A 65 -2.19 -3.77 -16.79
C GLY A 65 -3.28 -3.19 -17.69
N GLY A 66 -4.53 -3.66 -17.56
CA GLY A 66 -5.71 -3.08 -18.20
C GLY A 66 -6.15 -1.79 -17.50
N GLN A 67 -6.93 -0.94 -18.18
CA GLN A 67 -7.49 0.25 -17.54
C GLN A 67 -8.65 -0.16 -16.60
N ALA A 68 -8.59 0.28 -15.35
CA ALA A 68 -9.60 -0.03 -14.34
C ALA A 68 -10.78 0.95 -14.46
N ALA A 69 -11.98 0.43 -14.74
CA ALA A 69 -13.20 1.24 -14.80
C ALA A 69 -13.60 1.82 -13.44
N ASN A 70 -13.25 1.12 -12.35
CA ASN A 70 -13.56 1.47 -10.97
C ASN A 70 -12.49 2.31 -10.26
N GLU A 71 -11.46 2.78 -10.97
CA GLU A 71 -10.37 3.57 -10.42
C GLU A 71 -10.01 4.72 -11.36
N ALA A 72 -9.85 5.93 -10.83
CA ALA A 72 -9.32 7.07 -11.55
C ALA A 72 -8.03 7.57 -10.91
N ARG A 73 -7.06 7.95 -11.74
CA ARG A 73 -5.85 8.65 -11.33
C ARG A 73 -6.11 10.14 -11.32
N VAL A 74 -5.66 10.79 -10.25
CA VAL A 74 -5.94 12.20 -9.99
C VAL A 74 -4.62 12.89 -9.64
N LYS A 75 -4.46 14.13 -10.12
CA LYS A 75 -3.35 14.99 -9.75
C LYS A 75 -3.83 16.08 -8.80
N SER A 76 -3.20 16.18 -7.64
CA SER A 76 -3.37 17.26 -6.66
C SER A 76 -2.41 18.43 -6.98
N GLU A 77 -2.84 19.65 -6.68
CA GLU A 77 -1.96 20.82 -6.72
C GLU A 77 -1.06 20.92 -5.49
N LYS A 78 -1.58 20.57 -4.29
CA LYS A 78 -0.79 20.54 -3.04
C LYS A 78 0.25 19.43 -2.98
N TYR A 79 -0.06 18.26 -3.55
CA TYR A 79 0.78 17.08 -3.52
C TYR A 79 1.11 16.63 -4.95
N PRO A 80 1.85 17.44 -5.73
CA PRO A 80 2.01 17.24 -7.16
C PRO A 80 2.86 16.02 -7.55
N ASN A 81 3.57 15.44 -6.58
CA ASN A 81 4.44 14.27 -6.76
C ASN A 81 3.81 12.98 -6.25
N GLU A 82 2.63 13.04 -5.63
CA GLU A 82 1.96 11.89 -5.05
C GLU A 82 0.98 11.28 -6.04
N GLU A 83 0.85 9.95 -6.01
CA GLU A 83 -0.15 9.25 -6.80
C GLU A 83 -1.46 9.14 -6.03
N ILE A 84 -2.46 9.92 -6.46
CA ILE A 84 -3.80 9.89 -5.88
C ILE A 84 -4.73 9.06 -6.74
N PHE A 85 -5.41 8.13 -6.10
CA PHE A 85 -6.44 7.28 -6.68
C PHE A 85 -7.78 7.60 -6.03
N VAL A 86 -8.84 7.54 -6.82
CA VAL A 86 -10.23 7.55 -6.34
C VAL A 86 -10.93 6.31 -6.89
N TRP A 87 -11.64 5.62 -6.00
CA TRP A 87 -12.35 4.37 -6.26
C TRP A 87 -13.85 4.57 -6.02
N GLY A 88 -14.68 4.03 -6.91
CA GLY A 88 -16.13 4.21 -6.88
C GLY A 88 -16.90 3.04 -7.49
N PRO A 89 -18.17 2.91 -7.10
CA PRO A 89 -19.26 3.67 -7.73
C PRO A 89 -19.55 5.01 -7.03
N SER A 90 -20.27 5.90 -7.73
CA SER A 90 -20.42 7.34 -7.42
C SER A 90 -20.90 7.73 -6.03
N ASP A 91 -21.55 6.84 -5.29
CA ASP A 91 -22.29 7.19 -4.08
C ASP A 91 -21.47 6.92 -2.80
N ASP A 92 -20.42 6.11 -2.89
CA ASP A 92 -19.51 5.76 -1.79
C ASP A 92 -18.05 5.87 -2.26
N LEU A 93 -17.67 7.05 -2.77
CA LEU A 93 -16.32 7.27 -3.25
C LEU A 93 -15.30 7.19 -2.13
N THR A 94 -14.21 6.48 -2.41
CA THR A 94 -13.05 6.42 -1.53
C THR A 94 -11.80 6.88 -2.26
N SER A 95 -10.82 7.38 -1.53
CA SER A 95 -9.54 7.83 -2.05
C SER A 95 -8.44 7.60 -1.01
N ASN A 96 -7.19 7.53 -1.47
CA ASN A 96 -5.99 7.59 -0.65
C ASN A 96 -5.55 9.03 -0.33
N TYR A 97 -6.30 10.05 -0.74
CA TYR A 97 -5.90 11.43 -0.52
C TYR A 97 -5.69 11.77 0.97
N ASN A 98 -6.57 11.32 1.88
CA ASN A 98 -6.37 11.55 3.31
C ASN A 98 -5.17 10.78 3.88
N SER A 99 -4.79 9.62 3.30
CA SER A 99 -3.58 8.92 3.73
C SER A 99 -2.31 9.67 3.37
N ILE A 100 -2.31 10.36 2.22
CA ILE A 100 -1.23 11.25 1.81
C ILE A 100 -1.22 12.51 2.69
N ARG A 101 -2.37 13.16 2.85
CA ARG A 101 -2.53 14.40 3.63
C ARG A 101 -2.10 14.24 5.09
N TYR A 102 -2.40 13.10 5.71
CA TYR A 102 -2.16 12.82 7.12
C TYR A 102 -1.06 11.80 7.38
N GLN A 103 -0.12 11.65 6.44
CA GLN A 103 0.98 10.69 6.59
C GLN A 103 1.82 11.00 7.84
N LYS A 104 2.16 12.28 8.06
CA LYS A 104 2.98 12.70 9.21
C LYS A 104 2.27 12.39 10.53
N GLU A 105 0.99 12.73 10.64
CA GLU A 105 0.18 12.48 11.83
C GLU A 105 0.02 10.98 12.09
N SER A 106 -0.07 10.16 11.04
CA SER A 106 -0.10 8.70 11.13
C SER A 106 1.23 8.13 11.65
N GLU A 107 2.36 8.62 11.13
CA GLU A 107 3.70 8.25 11.60
C GLU A 107 3.96 8.69 13.04
N ASP A 108 3.52 9.89 13.41
CA ASP A 108 3.59 10.41 14.78
C ASP A 108 2.77 9.55 15.73
N TYR A 109 1.54 9.18 15.36
CA TYR A 109 0.69 8.27 16.13
C TYR A 109 1.36 6.92 16.37
N PHE A 110 1.88 6.28 15.31
CA PHE A 110 2.54 4.98 15.45
C PHE A 110 3.84 5.09 16.25
N ARG A 111 4.64 6.15 16.05
CA ARG A 111 5.86 6.36 16.84
C ARG A 111 5.53 6.42 18.32
N ASP A 112 4.52 7.19 18.71
CA ASP A 112 4.10 7.32 20.10
C ASP A 112 3.55 5.99 20.63
N TYR A 113 2.76 5.26 19.82
CA TYR A 113 2.28 3.92 20.17
C TYR A 113 3.44 2.95 20.45
N PHE A 114 4.41 2.84 19.54
CA PHE A 114 5.51 1.88 19.65
C PHE A 114 6.53 2.25 20.72
N THR A 115 6.78 3.54 20.95
CA THR A 115 7.66 4.01 22.04
C THR A 115 7.11 3.62 23.42
N ASN A 116 5.78 3.47 23.54
CA ASN A 116 5.15 2.98 24.77
C ASN A 116 5.19 1.45 24.92
N LYS A 117 5.41 0.70 23.83
CA LYS A 117 5.44 -0.77 23.83
C LYS A 117 6.86 -1.34 23.96
N PHE A 118 7.84 -0.63 23.42
CA PHE A 118 9.25 -1.02 23.41
C PHE A 118 10.11 -0.03 24.18
N VAL A 119 10.98 -0.55 25.04
CA VAL A 119 11.97 0.29 25.73
C VAL A 119 13.04 0.71 24.73
N CYS A 120 13.07 1.98 24.34
CA CYS A 120 14.00 2.53 23.35
C CYS A 120 14.48 3.95 23.70
N ASP A 121 15.60 4.35 23.09
CA ASP A 121 16.13 5.71 23.21
C ASP A 121 15.53 6.65 22.14
N ASP A 122 15.18 6.11 20.99
CA ASP A 122 14.56 6.82 19.87
C ASP A 122 13.76 5.82 19.01
N CYS A 123 12.76 6.31 18.29
CA CYS A 123 11.89 5.53 17.43
C CYS A 123 11.59 6.31 16.14
N LYS A 124 11.78 5.68 14.99
CA LYS A 124 11.31 6.21 13.71
C LYS A 124 10.25 5.28 13.15
N VAL A 125 9.23 5.87 12.54
CA VAL A 125 8.18 5.13 11.84
C VAL A 125 8.04 5.67 10.43
N ARG A 126 7.74 4.78 9.50
CA ARG A 126 7.32 5.08 8.13
C ARG A 126 6.04 4.30 7.83
N ASP A 127 4.96 5.01 7.51
CA ASP A 127 3.73 4.40 7.03
C ASP A 127 3.78 4.30 5.50
N ASN A 128 3.97 3.08 4.99
CA ASN A 128 4.05 2.84 3.54
C ASN A 128 2.67 2.53 2.92
N ASN A 129 1.57 2.62 3.67
CA ASN A 129 0.25 2.33 3.15
C ASN A 129 -0.33 3.52 2.36
N LEU A 130 0.31 3.83 1.24
CA LEU A 130 -0.07 4.95 0.37
C LEU A 130 -1.37 4.71 -0.40
N ARG A 131 -1.96 3.51 -0.33
CA ARG A 131 -3.26 3.18 -0.98
C ARG A 131 -4.38 2.97 0.03
N ARG A 132 -4.22 3.42 1.28
CA ARG A 132 -5.25 3.29 2.30
C ARG A 132 -6.49 4.08 1.91
N ALA A 133 -7.56 3.38 1.57
CA ALA A 133 -8.81 3.98 1.14
C ALA A 133 -9.57 4.59 2.34
N SER A 134 -10.02 5.82 2.17
CA SER A 134 -10.93 6.52 3.08
C SER A 134 -11.99 7.26 2.26
N PRO A 135 -13.17 7.56 2.81
CA PRO A 135 -14.20 8.31 2.08
C PRO A 135 -13.67 9.64 1.52
N VAL A 136 -14.17 10.02 0.33
CA VAL A 136 -13.97 11.36 -0.23
C VAL A 136 -14.77 12.37 0.59
N LYS A 137 -14.17 12.78 1.71
CA LYS A 137 -14.74 13.67 2.71
C LYS A 137 -13.60 14.43 3.40
N ASP A 138 -13.78 15.72 3.59
CA ASP A 138 -12.91 16.51 4.46
C ASP A 138 -13.16 16.11 5.93
N MET A 139 -12.11 15.62 6.57
CA MET A 139 -12.12 15.11 7.94
C MET A 139 -10.85 15.57 8.65
N SER A 140 -10.86 15.64 9.98
CA SER A 140 -9.65 15.98 10.74
C SER A 140 -8.63 14.83 10.72
N ALA A 141 -7.36 15.15 11.00
CA ALA A 141 -6.33 14.12 11.20
C ALA A 141 -6.71 13.13 12.32
N GLU A 142 -7.32 13.62 13.40
CA GLU A 142 -7.78 12.79 14.52
C GLU A 142 -8.90 11.82 14.08
N GLU A 143 -9.91 12.31 13.35
CA GLU A 143 -10.97 11.47 12.78
C GLU A 143 -10.38 10.41 11.84
N TYR A 144 -9.42 10.81 11.01
CA TYR A 144 -8.74 9.89 10.10
C TYR A 144 -7.98 8.78 10.84
N VAL A 145 -7.15 9.17 11.83
CA VAL A 145 -6.35 8.26 12.64
C VAL A 145 -7.23 7.28 13.43
N GLN A 146 -8.34 7.74 14.00
CA GLN A 146 -9.22 6.89 14.80
C GLN A 146 -10.01 5.87 13.97
N ASN A 147 -10.43 6.24 12.76
CA ASN A 147 -11.39 5.44 12.00
C ASN A 147 -10.77 4.66 10.83
N TYR A 148 -9.63 5.09 10.31
CA TYR A 148 -9.08 4.52 9.09
C TYR A 148 -7.65 4.02 9.27
N LEU A 149 -6.85 4.57 10.19
CA LEU A 149 -5.47 4.12 10.37
C LEU A 149 -5.42 2.65 10.81
N GLN A 150 -4.74 1.84 9.99
CA GLN A 150 -4.49 0.43 10.24
C GLN A 150 -3.00 0.19 10.29
N MET A 151 -2.54 -0.68 11.18
CA MET A 151 -1.16 -1.11 11.29
C MET A 151 -0.76 -2.07 10.15
N LYS A 152 -0.85 -1.60 8.90
CA LYS A 152 -0.55 -2.36 7.70
C LYS A 152 0.51 -1.64 6.87
N TYR A 153 1.56 -2.35 6.45
CA TYR A 153 2.73 -1.83 5.74
C TYR A 153 3.52 -0.76 6.52
N VAL A 154 3.65 -0.95 7.84
CA VAL A 154 4.37 0.01 8.72
C VAL A 154 5.80 -0.46 8.96
N ASP A 155 6.79 0.39 8.72
CA ASP A 155 8.18 0.13 9.09
C ASP A 155 8.55 0.91 10.34
N ILE A 156 9.21 0.26 11.30
CA ILE A 156 9.58 0.84 12.58
C ILE A 156 11.07 0.61 12.82
N ILE A 157 11.81 1.67 13.11
CA ILE A 157 13.17 1.56 13.62
C ILE A 157 13.19 1.91 15.09
N ILE A 158 13.63 0.96 15.91
CA ILE A 158 13.83 1.11 17.35
C ILE A 158 15.32 1.28 17.61
N TYR A 159 15.69 2.41 18.21
CA TYR A 159 17.08 2.70 18.55
C TYR A 159 17.37 2.44 20.02
N ARG A 160 18.47 1.74 20.29
CA ARG A 160 19.05 1.64 21.63
C ARG A 160 20.57 1.79 21.57
N LYS A 161 21.09 2.88 22.11
CA LYS A 161 22.52 3.21 22.13
C LYS A 161 23.36 2.16 22.84
N SER A 162 22.78 1.48 23.85
CA SER A 162 23.44 0.36 24.52
C SER A 162 23.69 -0.83 23.59
N GLY A 163 22.94 -0.95 22.49
CA GLY A 163 22.91 -2.13 21.62
C GLY A 163 22.26 -3.35 22.26
N VAL A 164 21.72 -3.22 23.48
CA VAL A 164 21.10 -4.33 24.21
C VAL A 164 19.59 -4.30 23.98
N PHE A 165 19.08 -5.23 23.19
CA PHE A 165 17.66 -5.45 22.97
C PHE A 165 17.14 -6.59 23.86
N PRO A 166 15.82 -6.67 24.11
CA PRO A 166 15.24 -7.90 24.63
C PRO A 166 15.65 -9.09 23.75
N ASP A 167 15.77 -10.27 24.34
CA ASP A 167 15.96 -11.48 23.56
C ASP A 167 14.79 -11.73 22.60
N SER A 168 15.00 -12.63 21.64
CA SER A 168 14.04 -12.87 20.57
C SER A 168 12.70 -13.39 21.05
N GLU A 169 12.65 -14.15 22.14
CA GLU A 169 11.40 -14.70 22.68
C GLU A 169 10.56 -13.56 23.28
N VAL A 170 11.17 -12.74 24.15
CA VAL A 170 10.51 -11.58 24.77
C VAL A 170 10.05 -10.57 23.72
N MET A 171 10.86 -10.34 22.68
CA MET A 171 10.49 -9.42 21.60
C MET A 171 9.34 -9.97 20.75
N THR A 172 9.36 -11.27 20.45
CA THR A 172 8.29 -11.97 19.73
C THR A 172 6.97 -11.89 20.49
N GLU A 173 6.97 -12.15 21.80
CA GLU A 173 5.77 -12.04 22.64
C GLU A 173 5.19 -10.63 22.61
N LYS A 174 6.02 -9.60 22.75
CA LYS A 174 5.59 -8.19 22.65
C LYS A 174 4.96 -7.86 21.29
N ILE A 175 5.54 -8.39 20.21
CA ILE A 175 5.03 -8.19 18.84
C ILE A 175 3.66 -8.85 18.67
N ILE A 176 3.48 -10.06 19.20
CA ILE A 176 2.18 -10.75 19.20
C ILE A 176 1.15 -9.97 20.02
N ASP A 177 1.52 -9.47 21.20
CA ASP A 177 0.62 -8.70 22.06
C ASP A 177 0.14 -7.40 21.42
N ILE A 178 1.00 -6.72 20.63
CA ILE A 178 0.60 -5.54 19.86
C ILE A 178 -0.55 -5.86 18.90
N CYS A 179 -0.52 -7.02 18.26
CA CYS A 179 -1.57 -7.45 17.33
C CYS A 179 -2.85 -7.85 18.08
N LYS A 180 -2.72 -8.50 19.23
CA LYS A 180 -3.85 -8.86 20.11
C LYS A 180 -4.60 -7.63 20.61
N ASP A 181 -3.88 -6.60 21.04
CA ASP A 181 -4.45 -5.40 21.66
C ASP A 181 -5.35 -4.59 20.70
N ARG A 182 -5.10 -4.67 19.39
CA ARG A 182 -5.77 -3.81 18.40
C ARG A 182 -6.96 -4.44 17.70
N ASP A 183 -7.15 -5.76 17.80
CA ASP A 183 -8.19 -6.50 17.07
C ASP A 183 -8.30 -6.07 15.58
N GLU A 184 -7.17 -5.90 14.90
CA GLU A 184 -7.12 -5.48 13.49
C GLU A 184 -6.06 -6.28 12.74
N ILE A 185 -6.15 -6.34 11.41
CA ILE A 185 -5.10 -6.87 10.54
C ILE A 185 -3.80 -6.10 10.78
N CYS A 186 -2.69 -6.81 11.00
CA CYS A 186 -1.38 -6.21 11.26
C CYS A 186 -0.34 -6.69 10.24
N GLU A 187 0.40 -5.75 9.67
CA GLU A 187 1.53 -6.02 8.79
C GLU A 187 2.59 -4.96 9.01
N PHE A 188 3.70 -5.32 9.64
CA PHE A 188 4.73 -4.36 9.98
C PHE A 188 6.11 -4.99 10.12
N ASN A 189 7.13 -4.14 10.01
CA ASN A 189 8.54 -4.48 10.17
C ASN A 189 9.13 -3.72 11.36
N ILE A 190 9.94 -4.38 12.17
CA ILE A 190 10.71 -3.75 13.26
C ILE A 190 12.18 -4.01 13.04
N TYR A 191 12.95 -2.93 12.97
CA TYR A 191 14.41 -2.91 12.88
C TYR A 191 14.99 -2.46 14.23
N CYS A 192 15.84 -3.28 14.86
CA CYS A 192 16.49 -2.94 16.12
C CYS A 192 17.93 -2.47 15.86
N CYS A 193 18.19 -1.18 16.06
CA CYS A 193 19.45 -0.57 15.62
C CYS A 193 20.18 0.09 16.79
N LYS A 194 21.49 -0.13 16.87
CA LYS A 194 22.33 0.52 17.87
C LYS A 194 22.53 2.01 17.57
N ASP A 195 22.77 2.31 16.30
CA ASP A 195 23.05 3.66 15.81
C ASP A 195 21.89 4.19 14.97
N LYS A 196 21.75 5.52 14.95
CA LYS A 196 20.76 6.19 14.10
C LYS A 196 21.03 5.88 12.64
N THR A 197 20.03 5.37 11.94
CA THR A 197 20.11 4.97 10.53
C THR A 197 18.92 5.49 9.73
N SER A 198 18.95 5.34 8.41
CA SER A 198 17.78 5.59 7.54
C SER A 198 17.07 4.27 7.27
N PHE A 199 15.81 4.32 6.84
CA PHE A 199 15.06 3.12 6.49
C PHE A 199 15.70 2.33 5.35
N GLU A 200 16.28 3.02 4.37
CA GLU A 200 16.97 2.42 3.22
C GLU A 200 18.19 1.59 3.62
N ASN A 201 18.76 1.88 4.79
CA ASN A 201 19.93 1.20 5.32
C ASN A 201 19.61 0.26 6.48
N ALA A 202 18.37 0.26 6.99
CA ALA A 202 18.02 -0.41 8.23
C ALA A 202 18.28 -1.93 8.16
N GLU A 203 17.85 -2.60 7.08
CA GLU A 203 18.08 -4.04 6.86
C GLU A 203 19.56 -4.43 6.96
N ASN A 204 20.46 -3.56 6.49
CA ASN A 204 21.90 -3.84 6.45
C ASN A 204 22.65 -3.40 7.71
N THR A 205 22.08 -2.47 8.50
CA THR A 205 22.79 -1.82 9.61
C THR A 205 22.32 -2.29 10.97
N CYS A 206 21.07 -2.71 11.11
CA CYS A 206 20.47 -3.05 12.39
C CYS A 206 20.88 -4.46 12.87
N GLU A 207 20.82 -4.67 14.19
CA GLU A 207 21.26 -5.89 14.86
C GLU A 207 20.24 -7.02 14.71
N CYS A 208 18.96 -6.65 14.75
CA CYS A 208 17.84 -7.54 14.48
C CYS A 208 16.77 -6.92 13.59
N TYR A 209 16.00 -7.82 12.98
CA TYR A 209 14.85 -7.53 12.16
C TYR A 209 13.70 -8.49 12.50
N TYR A 210 12.50 -7.94 12.59
CA TYR A 210 11.26 -8.69 12.72
C TYR A 210 10.30 -8.29 11.62
N HIS A 211 9.63 -9.27 11.04
CA HIS A 211 8.53 -9.07 10.11
C HIS A 211 7.32 -9.81 10.63
N LEU A 212 6.20 -9.12 10.77
CA LEU A 212 4.91 -9.73 11.08
C LEU A 212 3.92 -9.45 9.95
N SER A 213 3.19 -10.48 9.56
CA SER A 213 2.01 -10.37 8.69
C SER A 213 0.84 -11.19 9.24
N MET A 214 -0.32 -10.55 9.30
CA MET A 214 -1.59 -11.09 9.75
C MET A 214 -2.68 -10.57 8.81
N HIS A 215 -3.11 -11.38 7.85
CA HIS A 215 -4.13 -11.06 6.84
C HIS A 215 -5.56 -11.37 7.30
N GLU A 216 -5.71 -12.06 8.43
CA GLU A 216 -6.97 -12.35 9.10
C GLU A 216 -6.85 -12.02 10.60
N LYS A 217 -7.86 -11.38 11.18
CA LYS A 217 -7.86 -11.03 12.61
C LYS A 217 -7.64 -12.28 13.46
N GLY A 218 -6.74 -12.17 14.45
CA GLY A 218 -6.46 -13.25 15.39
C GLY A 218 -5.58 -14.38 14.84
N LYS A 219 -5.08 -14.26 13.60
CA LYS A 219 -4.28 -15.32 12.95
C LYS A 219 -3.00 -14.76 12.32
N ILE A 220 -1.86 -15.03 12.95
CA ILE A 220 -0.56 -14.65 12.37
C ILE A 220 -0.19 -15.64 11.26
N ASP A 221 -0.06 -15.13 10.04
CA ASP A 221 0.38 -15.91 8.88
C ASP A 221 1.91 -16.08 8.87
N THR A 222 2.62 -15.02 9.27
CA THR A 222 4.09 -15.02 9.32
C THR A 222 4.57 -14.13 10.44
N LEU A 223 5.47 -14.66 11.26
CA LEU A 223 6.35 -13.90 12.12
C LEU A 223 7.76 -14.40 11.85
N ARG A 224 8.60 -13.55 11.26
CA ARG A 224 9.99 -13.85 10.91
C ARG A 224 10.91 -13.00 11.77
N TYR A 225 12.01 -13.60 12.22
CA TYR A 225 13.10 -12.95 12.93
C TYR A 225 14.43 -13.20 12.23
N GLU A 226 15.28 -12.19 12.18
CA GLU A 226 16.66 -12.27 11.71
C GLU A 226 17.58 -11.48 12.64
N SER A 227 18.78 -12.01 12.87
CA SER A 227 19.82 -11.35 13.67
C SER A 227 21.19 -11.49 13.01
N LYS A 228 22.04 -10.47 13.19
CA LYS A 228 23.42 -10.48 12.70
C LYS A 228 24.35 -11.39 13.48
N GLU A 229 24.14 -11.54 14.79
CA GLU A 229 24.98 -12.39 15.63
C GLU A 229 24.71 -13.89 15.41
N GLN A 230 23.50 -14.20 14.96
CA GLN A 230 23.06 -15.56 14.64
C GLN A 230 22.68 -15.60 13.17
N SER A 231 23.67 -15.74 12.29
CA SER A 231 23.41 -15.95 10.86
C SER A 231 22.66 -17.27 10.66
N GLY A 232 21.33 -17.19 10.66
CA GLY A 232 20.42 -18.31 10.38
C GLY A 232 19.62 -18.82 11.57
N THR A 233 18.68 -18.02 12.07
CA THR A 233 17.52 -18.58 12.78
C THR A 233 16.24 -17.90 12.31
N VAL A 234 15.65 -18.45 11.25
CA VAL A 234 14.27 -18.14 10.84
C VAL A 234 13.35 -18.99 11.71
N PHE A 235 12.67 -18.38 12.68
CA PHE A 235 11.47 -18.98 13.21
C PHE A 235 10.34 -18.69 12.22
N LEU A 236 9.87 -19.70 11.51
CA LEU A 236 8.55 -19.65 10.87
C LEU A 236 7.58 -20.26 11.88
N LEU A 237 7.03 -19.41 12.76
CA LEU A 237 5.90 -19.83 13.58
C LEU A 237 4.70 -19.96 12.64
N ARG A 238 4.42 -21.20 12.21
CA ARG A 238 3.22 -21.50 11.43
C ARG A 238 2.04 -21.59 12.37
N ASP A 239 1.06 -20.74 12.12
CA ASP A 239 -0.28 -20.71 12.71
C ASP A 239 -0.33 -20.42 14.23
N TYR A 240 -0.15 -19.15 14.59
CA TYR A 240 -0.65 -18.64 15.88
C TYR A 240 -2.10 -18.19 15.70
N THR A 241 -3.01 -18.83 16.42
CA THR A 241 -4.41 -18.42 16.56
C THR A 241 -4.71 -18.11 18.02
N TRP A 242 -5.49 -17.08 18.30
CA TRP A 242 -6.01 -16.79 19.64
C TRP A 242 -7.45 -16.29 19.60
#